data_AF-A0A7C5T494-F1
#
_entry.id   AF-A0A7C5T494-F1
#
_cell.length_a   1.000
_cell.length_b   1.000
_cell.length_c   1.000
_cell.angle_alpha   90.00
_cell.angle_beta   90.00
_cell.angle_gamma   90.00
#
_symmetry.space_group_name_H-M   'P 1'
#
loop_
_entity.id
_entity.type
_entity.pdbx_description
1 polymer ?
#
loop_
_entity_poly.entity_id
_entity_poly.type
_entity_poly.pdbx_seq_one_letter_code
_entity_poly.pdbx_strand_id
1 'polypeptide(L)'
;MSSVLELGYRYIIPSLRRRLVEILHEELKLGKIEIARKLGISPSAVSRYLNSERGAILDVSRVSPAVEEALRKLAEAVARGDLDHYAVEGELLRIALRAAASRSLCGYHSKYFGVDPARCGICSRLFSYLL
;
A
#
# COMPACT_ATOMS: atom_id res chain seq x y z
N MET A 1 18.33 -13.02 -1.09
CA MET A 1 17.55 -12.11 -0.24
C MET A 1 17.08 -10.95 -1.09
N SER A 2 15.78 -10.86 -1.39
CA SER A 2 15.22 -9.68 -2.05
C SER A 2 15.20 -8.51 -1.07
N SER A 3 15.65 -7.34 -1.53
CA SER A 3 15.72 -6.15 -0.70
C SER A 3 14.32 -5.66 -0.32
N VAL A 4 14.22 -4.83 0.74
CA VAL A 4 12.95 -4.21 1.11
C VAL A 4 12.37 -3.34 -0.02
N LEU A 5 13.22 -2.76 -0.86
CA LEU A 5 12.80 -1.96 -2.00
C LEU A 5 12.21 -2.84 -3.11
N GLU A 6 12.81 -4.00 -3.37
CA GLU A 6 12.26 -4.98 -4.32
C GLU A 6 10.91 -5.52 -3.83
N LEU A 7 10.82 -5.87 -2.54
CA LEU A 7 9.57 -6.26 -1.90
C LEU A 7 8.51 -5.14 -2.00
N GLY A 8 8.94 -3.90 -1.74
CA GLY A 8 8.16 -2.67 -1.83
C GLY A 8 7.53 -2.51 -3.21
N TYR A 9 8.38 -2.46 -4.22
CA TYR A 9 7.99 -2.20 -5.60
C TYR A 9 7.11 -3.31 -6.18
N ARG A 10 7.46 -4.59 -5.95
CA ARG A 10 6.77 -5.71 -6.59
C ARG A 10 5.48 -6.14 -5.88
N TYR A 11 5.38 -5.93 -4.56
CA TYR A 11 4.30 -6.52 -3.77
C TYR A 11 3.57 -5.49 -2.91
N ILE A 12 4.29 -4.71 -2.10
CA ILE A 12 3.65 -3.84 -1.10
C ILE A 12 2.92 -2.69 -1.76
N ILE A 13 3.60 -1.88 -2.57
CA ILE A 13 3.00 -0.69 -3.20
C ILE A 13 1.83 -1.08 -4.13
N PRO A 14 1.93 -2.12 -4.98
CA PRO A 14 0.79 -2.59 -5.75
C PRO A 14 -0.40 -3.02 -4.89
N SER A 15 -0.19 -3.69 -3.77
CA SER A 15 -1.24 -4.12 -2.85
C SER A 15 -1.88 -2.94 -2.10
N LEU A 16 -1.09 -1.97 -1.63
CA LEU A 16 -1.62 -0.75 -1.02
C LEU A 16 -2.46 0.06 -2.00
N ARG A 17 -1.98 0.25 -3.25
CA ARG A 17 -2.75 0.92 -4.32
C ARG A 17 -4.04 0.20 -4.62
N ARG A 18 -4.01 -1.14 -4.68
CA ARG A 18 -5.20 -1.96 -4.87
C ARG A 18 -6.22 -1.69 -3.76
N ARG A 19 -5.80 -1.79 -2.50
CA ARG A 19 -6.69 -1.59 -1.36
C ARG A 19 -7.26 -0.16 -1.31
N LEU A 20 -6.45 0.84 -1.64
CA LEU A 20 -6.92 2.23 -1.79
C LEU A 20 -8.01 2.35 -2.85
N VAL A 21 -7.83 1.72 -4.02
CA VAL A 21 -8.82 1.71 -5.10
C VAL A 21 -10.11 0.99 -4.69
N GLU A 22 -10.02 -0.13 -3.97
CA GLU A 22 -11.17 -0.84 -3.41
C GLU A 22 -11.95 0.05 -2.45
N ILE A 23 -11.28 0.72 -1.50
CA ILE A 23 -11.95 1.65 -0.55
C ILE A 23 -12.66 2.78 -1.32
N LEU A 24 -11.97 3.42 -2.26
CA LEU A 24 -12.54 4.52 -3.05
C LEU A 24 -13.77 4.07 -3.86
N HIS A 25 -13.73 2.87 -4.44
CA HIS A 25 -14.79 2.39 -5.32
C HIS A 25 -15.95 1.73 -4.56
N GLU A 26 -15.64 0.81 -3.65
CA GLU A 26 -16.60 -0.05 -2.99
C GLU A 26 -17.22 0.62 -1.76
N GLU A 27 -16.44 1.41 -1.02
CA GLU A 27 -16.90 2.03 0.23
C GLU A 27 -17.34 3.48 -0.01
N LEU A 28 -16.52 4.27 -0.72
CA LEU A 28 -16.81 5.68 -1.00
C LEU A 28 -17.58 5.92 -2.31
N LYS A 29 -17.86 4.86 -3.08
CA LYS A 29 -18.71 4.86 -4.28
C LYS A 29 -18.24 5.77 -5.43
N LEU A 30 -16.94 6.08 -5.51
CA LEU A 30 -16.39 6.84 -6.64
C LEU A 30 -16.38 6.01 -7.93
N GLY A 31 -16.58 6.69 -9.06
CA GLY A 31 -16.50 6.09 -10.39
C GLY A 31 -15.06 5.83 -10.83
N LYS A 32 -14.83 4.82 -11.68
CA LYS A 32 -13.47 4.42 -12.14
C LYS A 32 -12.69 5.56 -12.81
N ILE A 33 -13.37 6.38 -13.61
CA ILE A 33 -12.76 7.54 -14.31
C ILE A 33 -12.33 8.60 -13.31
N GLU A 34 -13.16 8.85 -12.28
CA GLU A 34 -12.84 9.80 -11.24
C GLU A 34 -11.65 9.34 -10.40
N ILE A 35 -11.63 8.07 -10.00
CA ILE A 35 -10.50 7.46 -9.28
C ILE A 35 -9.22 7.58 -10.10
N ALA A 36 -9.27 7.23 -11.40
CA ALA A 36 -8.13 7.32 -12.30
C ALA A 36 -7.53 8.74 -12.33
N ARG A 37 -8.39 9.76 -12.47
CA ARG A 37 -7.99 11.18 -12.45
C ARG A 37 -7.37 11.57 -11.11
N LYS A 38 -8.02 11.25 -9.99
CA LYS A 38 -7.54 11.63 -8.64
C LYS A 38 -6.21 10.96 -8.29
N LEU A 39 -5.98 9.73 -8.75
CA LEU A 39 -4.76 8.97 -8.48
C LEU A 39 -3.66 9.15 -9.54
N GLY A 40 -3.92 9.87 -10.64
CA GLY A 40 -2.96 10.06 -11.73
C GLY A 40 -2.61 8.76 -12.47
N ILE A 41 -3.56 7.82 -12.58
CA ILE A 41 -3.38 6.52 -13.27
C ILE A 41 -4.41 6.34 -14.38
N SER A 42 -4.24 5.33 -15.23
CA SER A 42 -5.22 5.03 -16.28
C SER A 42 -6.51 4.36 -15.71
N PRO A 43 -7.68 4.57 -16.32
CA PRO A 43 -8.89 3.81 -15.98
C PRO A 43 -8.73 2.29 -16.11
N SER A 44 -7.85 1.85 -17.03
CA SER A 44 -7.46 0.45 -17.16
C SER A 44 -6.69 -0.03 -15.94
N ALA A 45 -5.77 0.76 -15.38
CA ALA A 45 -5.06 0.40 -14.14
C ALA A 45 -6.03 0.24 -12.97
N VAL A 46 -7.02 1.14 -12.82
CA VAL A 46 -8.09 1.01 -11.81
C VAL A 46 -8.83 -0.32 -11.97
N SER A 47 -9.26 -0.65 -13.19
CA SER A 47 -9.97 -1.92 -13.45
C SER A 47 -9.12 -3.15 -13.12
N ARG A 48 -7.82 -3.11 -13.45
CA ARG A 48 -6.88 -4.20 -13.12
C ARG A 48 -6.65 -4.37 -11.62
N TYR A 49 -6.72 -3.29 -10.84
CA TYR A 49 -6.69 -3.38 -9.37
C TYR A 49 -7.96 -4.05 -8.83
N LEU A 50 -9.14 -3.58 -9.27
CA LEU A 50 -10.43 -4.14 -8.84
C LEU A 50 -10.59 -5.62 -9.23
N ASN A 51 -10.13 -6.01 -10.42
CA ASN A 51 -10.18 -7.39 -10.91
C ASN A 51 -9.09 -8.30 -10.31
N SER A 52 -8.33 -7.85 -9.31
CA SER A 52 -7.24 -8.61 -8.69
C SER A 52 -6.08 -8.98 -9.63
N GLU A 53 -5.98 -8.39 -10.81
CA GLU A 53 -4.87 -8.63 -11.75
C GLU A 53 -3.56 -7.93 -11.31
N ARG A 54 -3.65 -7.02 -10.33
CA ARG A 54 -2.50 -6.36 -9.70
C ARG A 54 -2.70 -6.28 -8.18
N GLY A 55 -1.62 -6.47 -7.42
CA GLY A 55 -1.63 -6.27 -5.96
C GLY A 55 -2.36 -7.35 -5.15
N ALA A 56 -2.65 -8.52 -5.73
CA ALA A 56 -3.37 -9.61 -5.06
C ALA A 56 -2.53 -10.47 -4.10
N ILE A 57 -1.20 -10.38 -4.17
CA ILE A 57 -0.30 -11.29 -3.45
C ILE A 57 -0.34 -11.03 -1.94
N LEU A 58 -0.47 -9.76 -1.54
CA LEU A 58 -0.49 -9.34 -0.15
C LEU A 58 -1.87 -8.75 0.17
N ASP A 59 -2.57 -9.41 1.08
CA ASP A 59 -3.82 -8.92 1.65
C ASP A 59 -3.51 -7.86 2.71
N VAL A 60 -3.66 -6.59 2.34
CA VAL A 60 -3.30 -5.44 3.18
C VAL A 60 -4.09 -5.42 4.49
N SER A 61 -5.36 -5.85 4.46
CA SER A 61 -6.22 -5.87 5.64
C SER A 61 -5.66 -6.78 6.75
N ARG A 62 -4.84 -7.77 6.38
CA ARG A 62 -4.19 -8.71 7.31
C ARG A 62 -2.78 -8.29 7.72
N VAL A 63 -2.20 -7.25 7.11
CA VAL A 63 -0.85 -6.78 7.47
C VAL A 63 -0.86 -6.12 8.84
N SER A 64 -1.75 -5.16 9.05
CA SER A 64 -1.88 -4.43 10.31
C SER A 64 -3.14 -3.56 10.30
N PRO A 65 -3.90 -3.50 11.40
CA PRO A 65 -5.01 -2.55 11.55
C PRO A 65 -4.57 -1.10 11.32
N ALA A 66 -3.35 -0.73 11.71
CA ALA A 66 -2.82 0.61 11.53
C ALA A 66 -2.60 0.99 10.05
N VAL A 67 -2.25 0.00 9.20
CA VAL A 67 -2.09 0.20 7.76
C VAL A 67 -3.45 0.40 7.09
N GLU A 68 -4.43 -0.43 7.45
CA GLU A 68 -5.81 -0.32 6.95
C GLU A 68 -6.43 1.05 7.33
N GLU A 69 -6.28 1.46 8.59
CA GLU A 69 -6.75 2.77 9.07
C GLU A 69 -6.08 3.94 8.33
N ALA A 70 -4.77 3.87 8.09
CA ALA A 70 -4.06 4.89 7.33
C ALA A 70 -4.54 4.97 5.87
N LEU A 71 -4.85 3.83 5.24
CA LEU A 71 -5.41 3.81 3.89
C LEU A 71 -6.82 4.39 3.83
N ARG A 72 -7.67 4.16 4.84
CA ARG A 72 -9.01 4.76 4.93
C ARG A 72 -8.92 6.29 5.02
N LYS A 73 -8.06 6.80 5.90
CA LYS A 73 -7.81 8.25 6.01
C LYS A 73 -7.30 8.85 4.70
N LEU A 74 -6.39 8.16 4.02
CA LEU A 74 -5.92 8.56 2.70
C LEU A 74 -7.07 8.59 1.68
N ALA A 75 -7.89 7.54 1.63
CA ALA A 75 -9.03 7.45 0.72
C ALA A 75 -10.03 8.61 0.91
N GLU A 76 -10.33 8.96 2.16
CA GLU A 76 -11.20 10.10 2.46
C GLU A 76 -10.60 11.43 1.98
N ALA A 77 -9.30 11.67 2.21
CA ALA A 77 -8.62 12.86 1.72
C ALA A 77 -8.61 12.94 0.19
N VAL A 78 -8.38 11.80 -0.49
CA VAL A 78 -8.49 11.69 -1.95
C VAL A 78 -9.91 11.99 -2.43
N ALA A 79 -10.94 11.46 -1.76
CA ALA A 79 -12.34 11.68 -2.12
C ALA A 79 -12.71 13.16 -2.01
N ARG A 80 -12.33 13.84 -0.92
CA ARG A 80 -12.52 15.30 -0.73
C ARG A 80 -11.76 16.16 -1.73
N GLY A 81 -10.68 15.63 -2.32
CA GLY A 81 -9.84 16.37 -3.26
C GLY A 81 -8.77 17.20 -2.55
N ASP A 82 -8.42 16.85 -1.32
CA ASP A 82 -7.42 17.56 -0.50
C ASP A 82 -5.99 17.32 -1.00
N LEU A 83 -5.79 16.27 -1.82
CA LEU A 83 -4.49 15.78 -2.25
C LEU A 83 -4.42 15.68 -3.77
N ASP A 84 -3.30 16.13 -4.34
CA ASP A 84 -2.93 15.79 -5.71
C ASP A 84 -2.30 14.40 -5.80
N HIS A 85 -2.09 13.91 -7.02
CA HIS A 85 -1.55 12.57 -7.26
C HIS A 85 -0.13 12.37 -6.70
N TYR A 86 0.70 13.42 -6.59
CA TYR A 86 2.02 13.33 -5.99
C TYR A 86 1.95 13.16 -4.48
N ALA A 87 1.06 13.91 -3.82
CA ALA A 87 0.81 13.80 -2.39
C ALA A 87 0.25 12.42 -2.04
N VAL A 88 -0.65 11.87 -2.86
CA VAL A 88 -1.17 10.51 -2.68
C VAL A 88 -0.06 9.46 -2.78
N GLU A 89 0.84 9.58 -3.77
CA GLU A 89 1.98 8.68 -3.89
C GLU A 89 2.91 8.77 -2.68
N GLY A 90 3.17 9.99 -2.20
CA GLY A 90 3.97 10.23 -1.00
C GLY A 90 3.39 9.56 0.24
N GLU A 91 2.07 9.66 0.44
CA GLU A 91 1.39 9.01 1.57
C GLU A 91 1.38 7.48 1.44
N LEU A 92 1.20 6.93 0.24
CA LEU A 92 1.34 5.49 0.02
C LEU A 92 2.74 4.98 0.36
N LEU A 93 3.79 5.70 -0.04
CA LEU A 93 5.17 5.37 0.32
C LEU A 93 5.38 5.47 1.83
N ARG A 94 4.85 6.51 2.48
CA ARG A 94 4.92 6.67 3.94
C ARG A 94 4.25 5.50 4.67
N ILE A 95 3.07 5.08 4.23
CA ILE A 95 2.34 3.92 4.77
C ILE A 95 3.18 2.64 4.61
N ALA A 96 3.74 2.41 3.42
CA ALA A 96 4.58 1.24 3.16
C ALA A 96 5.83 1.20 4.05
N LEU A 97 6.53 2.32 4.20
CA LEU A 97 7.74 2.40 5.02
C LEU A 97 7.43 2.27 6.51
N ARG A 98 6.30 2.83 7.00
CA ARG A 98 5.82 2.61 8.37
C ARG A 98 5.50 1.15 8.65
N ALA A 99 4.83 0.47 7.71
CA ALA A 99 4.58 -0.97 7.81
C ALA A 99 5.88 -1.78 7.83
N ALA A 100 6.90 -1.34 7.10
CA ALA A 100 8.22 -1.97 7.14
C ALA A 100 8.93 -1.71 8.49
N ALA A 101 8.86 -0.48 9.00
CA ALA A 101 9.47 -0.08 10.27
C ALA A 101 8.86 -0.83 11.47
N SER A 102 7.53 -1.02 11.48
CA SER A 102 6.80 -1.71 12.55
C SER A 102 6.94 -3.23 12.52
N ARG A 103 7.69 -3.77 11.56
CA ARG A 103 7.89 -5.21 11.33
C ARG A 103 6.62 -5.97 10.92
N SER A 104 5.51 -5.28 10.61
CA SER A 104 4.25 -5.92 10.21
C SER A 104 4.37 -6.68 8.88
N LEU A 105 5.35 -6.33 8.05
CA LEU A 105 5.63 -6.99 6.77
C LEU A 105 6.54 -8.22 6.88
N CYS A 106 7.18 -8.46 8.04
CA CYS A 106 8.16 -9.53 8.18
C CYS A 106 7.56 -10.94 7.96
N GLY A 107 6.30 -11.16 8.31
CA GLY A 107 5.61 -12.44 8.07
C GLY A 107 5.51 -12.78 6.58
N TYR A 108 5.11 -11.79 5.77
CA TYR A 108 5.09 -11.92 4.30
C TYR A 108 6.51 -12.04 3.74
N HIS A 109 7.44 -11.22 4.22
CA HIS A 109 8.83 -11.23 3.74
C HIS A 109 9.51 -12.59 3.98
N SER A 110 9.27 -13.20 5.14
CA SER A 110 9.75 -14.53 5.47
C SER A 110 9.13 -15.61 4.59
N LYS A 111 7.79 -15.62 4.50
CA LYS A 111 7.03 -16.62 3.72
C LYS A 111 7.42 -16.66 2.23
N TYR A 112 7.65 -15.50 1.61
CA TYR A 112 7.85 -15.41 0.16
C TYR A 112 9.32 -15.24 -0.26
N PHE A 113 10.22 -14.82 0.64
CA PHE A 113 11.62 -14.50 0.29
C PHE A 113 12.66 -15.11 1.23
N GLY A 114 12.24 -15.96 2.17
CA GLY A 114 13.16 -16.73 3.02
C GLY A 114 13.96 -15.87 4.00
N VAL A 115 13.46 -14.69 4.36
CA VAL A 115 14.07 -13.86 5.40
C VAL A 115 13.74 -14.44 6.77
N ASP A 116 14.74 -14.52 7.64
CA ASP A 116 14.56 -14.86 9.05
C ASP A 116 14.25 -13.59 9.86
N PRO A 117 13.01 -13.41 10.36
CA PRO A 117 12.64 -12.24 11.14
C PRO A 117 13.39 -12.13 12.48
N ALA A 118 13.89 -13.23 13.03
CA ALA A 118 14.64 -13.20 14.28
C ALA A 118 16.04 -12.57 14.09
N ARG A 119 16.62 -12.73 12.90
CA ARG A 119 17.96 -12.21 12.55
C ARG A 119 17.92 -10.92 11.74
N CYS A 120 16.85 -10.66 11.02
CA CYS A 120 16.70 -9.47 10.19
C CYS A 120 16.05 -8.31 10.98
N GLY A 121 16.79 -7.20 11.12
CA GLY A 121 16.30 -5.95 11.71
C GLY A 121 16.50 -4.73 10.81
N ILE A 122 16.63 -4.94 9.50
CA ILE A 122 17.00 -3.88 8.54
C ILE A 122 15.96 -2.76 8.54
N CYS A 123 14.69 -3.09 8.30
CA CYS A 123 13.62 -2.09 8.17
C CYS A 123 13.39 -1.33 9.48
N SER A 124 13.30 -2.03 10.61
CA SER A 124 13.10 -1.40 11.92
C SER A 124 14.28 -0.54 12.36
N ARG A 125 15.49 -0.79 11.84
CA ARG A 125 16.67 0.04 12.12
C ARG A 125 16.78 1.24 11.19
N LEU A 126 16.48 1.05 9.90
CA LEU A 126 16.60 2.12 8.89
C LEU A 126 15.42 3.08 8.89
N PHE A 127 14.23 2.64 9.29
CA PHE A 127 12.99 3.42 9.17
C PHE A 127 12.30 3.69 10.51
N SER A 128 12.97 3.48 11.65
CA SER A 128 12.41 3.69 13.00
C SER A 128 11.86 5.10 13.22
N TYR A 129 12.47 6.12 12.60
CA TYR A 129 12.07 7.52 12.72
C TYR A 129 10.68 7.83 12.11
N LEU A 130 10.05 6.87 11.44
CA LEU A 130 8.71 7.01 10.86
C LEU A 130 7.60 6.55 11.81
N LEU A 131 7.94 5.89 12.93
CA LEU A 131 7.00 5.38 13.93
C LEU A 131 6.61 6.45 14.95
#